data_AF-A0A7W1KGU5-F1
#
_entry.id   AF-A0A7W1KGU5-F1
#
_cell.length_a   1.000
_cell.length_b   1.000
_cell.length_c   1.000
_cell.angle_alpha   90.00
_cell.angle_beta   90.00
_cell.angle_gamma   90.00
#
_symmetry.space_group_name_H-M   'P 1'
#
loop_
_entity.id
_entity.type
_entity.pdbx_description
1 polymer ?
#
loop_
_entity_poly.entity_id
_entity_poly.type
_entity_poly.pdbx_seq_one_letter_code
_entity_poly.pdbx_strand_id
1 'polypeptide(L)'
;MKQKEFLLIAVIVIVSAVISSIAANAIFNSSDQRKEKVAVVEPISSKFPPVQNDSDYQAFFNPNAINPTQLIKIGTSQNTTPFNEKP
;
A
#
# COMPACT_ATOMS: atom_id res chain seq x y z
N MET A 1 -33.04 6.84 47.64
CA MET A 1 -32.39 8.03 47.05
C MET A 1 -33.44 9.09 46.83
N LYS A 2 -33.30 10.27 47.43
CA LYS A 2 -34.19 11.39 47.12
C LYS A 2 -33.94 11.77 45.66
N GLN A 3 -34.96 12.13 44.89
CA GLN A 3 -34.84 12.43 43.45
C GLN A 3 -33.68 13.41 43.12
N LYS A 4 -33.36 14.29 44.07
CA LYS A 4 -32.22 15.22 44.01
C LYS A 4 -30.85 14.52 43.95
N GLU A 5 -30.68 13.41 44.66
CA GLU A 5 -29.43 12.64 44.69
C GLU A 5 -29.22 11.92 43.35
N PHE A 6 -30.28 11.37 42.78
CA PHE A 6 -30.23 10.74 41.45
C PHE A 6 -29.92 11.77 40.36
N LEU A 7 -30.53 12.95 40.42
CA LEU A 7 -30.25 14.05 39.50
C LEU A 7 -28.79 14.51 39.59
N LEU A 8 -28.24 14.63 40.79
CA LEU A 8 -26.85 15.01 41.00
C LEU A 8 -25.89 13.98 40.38
N ILE A 9 -26.14 12.70 40.61
CA ILE A 9 -25.33 11.62 40.02
C ILE A 9 -25.42 11.65 38.49
N ALA A 10 -26.61 11.85 37.92
CA ALA A 10 -26.79 11.93 36.47
C ALA A 10 -25.98 13.08 35.85
N VAL A 11 -25.97 14.26 36.48
CA VAL A 11 -25.18 15.41 36.02
C VAL A 11 -23.67 15.10 36.05
N ILE A 12 -23.18 14.49 37.14
CA ILE A 12 -21.76 14.13 37.26
C ILE A 12 -21.35 13.13 36.17
N VAL A 13 -22.20 12.14 35.87
CA VAL A 13 -21.93 11.16 34.81
C VAL A 13 -21.84 11.84 33.44
N ILE A 14 -22.74 12.77 33.13
CA ILE A 14 -22.72 13.49 31.85
C ILE A 14 -21.46 14.35 31.73
N VAL A 15 -21.15 15.13 32.77
CA VAL A 15 -19.97 16.02 32.76
C VAL A 15 -18.67 15.21 32.65
N SER A 16 -18.57 14.10 33.39
CA SER A 16 -17.40 13.23 33.32
C SER A 16 -17.26 12.53 31.97
N ALA A 17 -18.36 12.11 31.34
CA ALA A 17 -18.35 11.55 30.00
C ALA A 17 -17.84 12.56 28.95
N VAL A 18 -18.29 13.81 29.03
CA VAL A 18 -17.85 14.88 28.12
C VAL A 18 -16.36 15.16 28.29
N ILE A 19 -15.90 15.34 29.53
CA ILE A 19 -14.48 15.61 29.82
C ILE A 19 -13.61 14.42 29.39
N SER A 20 -14.06 13.19 29.68
CA SER A 20 -13.35 11.96 29.29
C SER A 20 -13.23 11.83 27.77
N SER A 21 -14.28 12.14 27.01
CA SER A 21 -14.24 12.10 25.55
C SER A 21 -13.25 13.12 24.96
N ILE A 22 -13.24 14.35 25.49
CA ILE A 22 -12.29 15.38 25.06
C ILE A 22 -10.85 14.95 25.39
N ALA A 23 -10.61 14.49 26.61
CA ALA A 23 -9.29 14.04 27.04
C ALA A 23 -8.80 12.83 26.23
N ALA A 24 -9.67 11.86 25.94
CA ALA A 24 -9.32 10.68 25.16
C ALA A 24 -8.88 11.04 23.74
N ASN A 25 -9.60 11.95 23.08
CA ASN A 25 -9.23 12.41 21.75
C ASN A 25 -7.91 13.20 21.74
N ALA A 26 -7.70 14.06 22.75
CA ALA A 26 -6.49 14.87 22.86
C ALA A 26 -5.24 14.04 23.19
N ILE A 27 -5.36 13.03 24.06
CA ILE A 27 -4.21 12.25 24.57
C ILE A 27 -3.91 11.04 23.67
N PHE A 28 -4.93 10.28 23.23
CA PHE A 28 -4.71 9.00 22.56
C PHE A 28 -4.83 9.06 21.03
N ASN A 29 -5.50 10.07 20.47
CA ASN A 29 -5.71 10.20 19.02
C ASN A 29 -5.15 11.52 18.47
N SER A 30 -4.13 12.08 19.10
CA SER A 30 -3.39 13.20 18.51
C SER A 30 -2.73 12.73 17.22
N SER A 31 -3.17 13.30 16.08
CA SER A 31 -2.67 12.96 14.74
C SER A 31 -1.15 13.13 14.62
N ASP A 32 -0.57 14.01 15.44
CA ASP A 32 0.86 14.32 15.50
C ASP A 32 1.67 13.21 16.21
N GLN A 33 1.02 12.38 17.04
CA GLN A 33 1.66 11.28 17.77
C GLN A 33 1.51 9.91 17.10
N ARG A 34 1.01 9.86 15.86
CA ARG A 34 1.02 8.65 15.03
C ARG A 34 2.46 8.36 14.60
N LYS A 35 3.29 7.89 15.54
CA LYS A 35 4.71 7.55 15.34
C LYS A 35 4.90 6.37 14.38
N GLU A 36 3.84 5.61 14.17
CA GLU A 36 3.86 4.44 13.30
C GLU A 36 3.43 4.85 11.89
N LYS A 37 4.42 5.04 11.01
CA LYS A 37 4.21 5.10 9.57
C LYS A 37 3.82 3.71 9.10
N VAL A 38 2.53 3.41 9.12
CA VAL A 38 2.01 2.21 8.46
C VAL A 38 2.37 2.31 6.98
N ALA A 39 2.92 1.23 6.42
CA ALA A 39 3.18 1.17 4.99
C ALA A 39 1.85 1.38 4.25
N VAL A 40 1.70 2.51 3.58
CA VAL A 40 0.59 2.76 2.67
C VAL A 40 0.83 1.85 1.48
N VAL A 41 0.18 0.69 1.47
CA VAL A 41 0.21 -0.19 0.31
C VAL A 41 -0.45 0.56 -0.84
N GLU A 42 0.24 0.64 -1.99
CA GLU A 42 -0.32 1.28 -3.16
C GLU A 42 -1.65 0.62 -3.55
N PRO A 43 -2.68 1.40 -3.91
CA PRO A 43 -3.94 0.83 -4.34
C PRO A 43 -3.70 -0.06 -5.57
N ILE A 44 -4.28 -1.26 -5.54
CA ILE A 44 -4.19 -2.22 -6.66
C ILE A 44 -4.80 -1.54 -7.90
N SER A 45 -3.94 -1.15 -8.83
CA SER A 45 -4.35 -0.52 -10.09
C SER A 45 -4.72 -1.59 -11.11
N SER A 46 -5.90 -1.47 -11.71
CA SER A 46 -6.30 -2.28 -12.87
C SER A 46 -5.73 -1.77 -14.19
N LYS A 47 -4.94 -0.68 -14.17
CA LYS A 47 -4.29 -0.14 -15.36
C LYS A 47 -3.02 -0.93 -15.65
N PHE A 48 -3.04 -1.67 -16.75
CA PHE A 48 -1.85 -2.31 -17.29
C PHE A 48 -0.98 -1.26 -17.99
N PRO A 49 0.36 -1.37 -17.91
CA PRO A 49 1.25 -0.49 -18.65
C PRO A 49 1.04 -0.65 -20.16
N PRO A 50 1.21 0.44 -20.96
CA PRO A 50 1.16 0.35 -22.41
C PRO A 50 2.36 -0.43 -22.93
N VAL A 51 2.16 -1.73 -23.15
CA VAL A 51 3.21 -2.70 -23.58
C VAL A 51 3.92 -2.29 -24.88
N GLN A 52 3.35 -1.40 -25.68
CA GLN A 52 3.94 -0.90 -26.93
C GLN A 52 5.14 0.04 -26.71
N ASN A 53 5.24 0.69 -25.55
CA ASN A 53 6.28 1.69 -25.27
C ASN A 53 7.23 1.28 -24.15
N ASP A 54 7.02 0.10 -23.55
CA ASP A 54 7.83 -0.41 -22.45
C ASP A 54 8.97 -1.29 -22.99
N SER A 55 10.21 -0.91 -22.68
CA SER A 55 11.42 -1.58 -23.16
C SER A 55 11.48 -3.04 -22.75
N ASP A 56 10.92 -3.38 -21.59
CA ASP A 56 10.93 -4.76 -21.09
C ASP A 56 10.02 -5.64 -21.96
N TYR A 57 8.88 -5.09 -22.41
CA TYR A 57 7.89 -5.80 -23.24
C TYR A 57 8.29 -5.91 -24.71
N GLN A 58 9.07 -4.97 -25.24
CA GLN A 58 9.55 -5.03 -26.63
C GLN A 58 10.46 -6.24 -26.91
N ALA A 59 11.12 -6.79 -25.89
CA ALA A 59 11.96 -7.97 -26.06
C ALA A 59 11.15 -9.21 -26.48
N PHE A 60 9.89 -9.33 -26.05
CA PHE A 60 9.04 -10.50 -26.33
C PHE A 60 7.79 -10.18 -27.16
N PHE A 61 7.26 -8.96 -27.10
CA PHE A 61 6.17 -8.49 -27.94
C PHE A 61 6.69 -7.63 -29.11
N ASN A 62 7.51 -8.23 -29.98
CA ASN A 62 7.94 -7.61 -31.24
C ASN A 62 7.47 -8.42 -32.47
N PRO A 63 7.40 -7.81 -33.66
CA PRO A 63 6.96 -8.49 -34.88
C PRO A 63 7.81 -9.72 -35.28
N ASN A 64 9.04 -9.81 -34.78
CA ASN A 64 9.95 -10.93 -35.05
C ASN A 64 9.85 -12.04 -34.00
N ALA A 65 9.07 -11.86 -32.94
CA ALA A 65 8.95 -12.82 -31.83
C ALA A 65 8.37 -14.16 -32.29
N ILE A 66 7.56 -14.16 -33.35
CA ILE A 66 7.04 -15.35 -34.01
C ILE A 66 7.51 -15.34 -35.46
N ASN A 67 8.83 -15.45 -35.67
CA ASN A 67 9.38 -15.63 -37.01
C ASN A 67 9.69 -17.12 -37.27
N PRO A 68 8.82 -17.84 -38.02
CA PRO A 68 9.03 -19.26 -38.31
C PRO A 68 10.21 -19.53 -39.25
N THR A 69 10.80 -18.48 -39.84
CA THR A 69 11.93 -18.57 -40.77
C THR A 69 13.27 -18.24 -40.10
N GLN A 70 13.27 -17.91 -38.80
CA GLN A 70 14.51 -17.63 -38.09
C GLN A 70 15.33 -18.92 -37.92
N LEU A 71 16.54 -18.93 -38.46
CA LEU A 71 17.45 -20.06 -38.35
C LEU A 71 17.92 -20.21 -36.88
N ILE A 72 17.38 -21.21 -36.18
CA ILE A 72 17.78 -21.54 -34.80
C ILE A 72 19.16 -22.21 -34.85
N LYS A 73 20.20 -21.50 -34.40
CA LYS A 73 21.55 -22.05 -34.24
C LYS A 73 21.72 -22.60 -32.82
N ILE A 74 21.61 -23.91 -32.66
CA ILE A 74 21.80 -24.58 -31.37
C ILE A 74 23.32 -24.81 -31.17
N GLY A 75 23.88 -24.33 -30.05
CA GLY A 75 25.25 -24.64 -29.64
C GLY A 75 26.33 -23.59 -29.88
N THR A 76 26.03 -22.42 -30.49
CA THR A 76 27.02 -21.33 -30.68
C THR A 76 26.91 -20.18 -29.68
N SER A 77 25.89 -20.18 -28.82
CA SER A 77 25.72 -19.16 -27.78
C SER A 77 26.20 -19.71 -26.44
N GLN A 78 27.44 -19.38 -26.07
CA GLN A 78 27.87 -19.48 -24.67
C GLN A 78 27.37 -18.22 -23.97
N ASN A 79 26.15 -18.26 -23.41
CA ASN A 79 25.71 -17.22 -22.50
C ASN A 79 26.50 -17.35 -21.19
N THR A 80 27.64 -16.67 -21.10
CA THR A 80 28.55 -16.74 -19.94
C THR A 80 28.02 -15.99 -18.72
N THR A 81 26.94 -15.23 -18.86
CA THR A 81 26.31 -14.44 -17.78
C THR A 81 24.79 -14.58 -17.89
N PRO A 82 24.21 -15.70 -17.42
CA PRO A 82 22.78 -15.98 -17.55
C PRO A 82 21.88 -15.03 -16.75
N PHE A 83 22.46 -14.31 -15.79
CA PHE A 83 21.75 -13.33 -14.97
C PHE A 83 22.55 -12.03 -15.01
N ASN A 84 21.91 -10.97 -15.49
CA ASN A 84 22.51 -9.65 -15.55
C ASN A 84 22.54 -9.08 -14.13
N GLU A 85 23.66 -9.21 -13.42
CA GLU A 85 23.86 -8.57 -12.11
C GLU A 85 24.03 -7.07 -12.34
N LYS A 86 22.96 -6.30 -12.19
CA LYS A 86 23.06 -4.84 -12.07
C LYS A 86 23.44 -4.49 -10.62
N PRO A 87 24.42 -3.59 -10.40
CA PRO A 87 24.71 -3.03 -9.08
C PRO A 87 23.58 -2.12 -8.57
#